data_AF-A0A182TS91-F1
#
_entry.id   AF-A0A182TS91-F1
#
_cell.length_a   1.000
_cell.length_b   1.000
_cell.length_c   1.000
_cell.angle_alpha   90.00
_cell.angle_beta   90.00
_cell.angle_gamma   90.00
#
_symmetry.space_group_name_H-M   'P 1'
#
loop_
_entity.id
_entity.type
_entity.pdbx_description
1 polymer ?
#
loop_
_entity_poly.entity_id
_entity_poly.type
_entity_poly.pdbx_seq_one_letter_code
_entity_poly.pdbx_strand_id
1 'polypeptide(L)'
;MTVQQIIDRTEGDLVQEEDQFTALCYAVITRFDLDGCSRLVSERCAHCRSLVREPNGTCGKFDCPGQTAPDARESFFDIAVDVTDHTGTLTGCRMVSRVAETVLCCDVATFLRQTDTQRTVLKWKYLLDRCAVRLIVKRRSAVRFQHLYSIVDCAIADPAEVEAKLKVY
;
A
#
# COMPACT_ATOMS: atom_id res chain seq x y z
N MET A 1 -11.17 -3.64 -13.14
CA MET A 1 -12.18 -4.16 -12.19
C MET A 1 -12.64 -2.99 -11.35
N THR A 2 -13.93 -2.91 -11.07
CA THR A 2 -14.46 -1.95 -10.09
C THR A 2 -14.17 -2.44 -8.68
N VAL A 3 -14.29 -1.56 -7.68
CA VAL A 3 -14.12 -1.92 -6.27
C VAL A 3 -15.09 -3.03 -5.87
N GLN A 4 -16.36 -2.94 -6.25
CA GLN A 4 -17.34 -3.98 -5.94
C GLN A 4 -16.97 -5.34 -6.53
N GLN A 5 -16.48 -5.37 -7.78
CA GLN A 5 -16.00 -6.62 -8.39
C GLN A 5 -14.82 -7.24 -7.65
N ILE A 6 -13.94 -6.42 -7.07
CA ILE A 6 -12.83 -6.91 -6.24
C ILE A 6 -13.38 -7.52 -4.95
N ILE A 7 -14.34 -6.86 -4.29
CA ILE A 7 -14.99 -7.33 -3.06
C ILE A 7 -15.75 -8.65 -3.32
N ASP A 8 -16.54 -8.72 -4.39
CA ASP A 8 -17.31 -9.91 -4.76
C ASP A 8 -16.37 -11.11 -5.01
N ARG A 9 -15.21 -10.88 -5.65
CA ARG A 9 -14.20 -11.92 -5.88
C ARG A 9 -13.46 -12.33 -4.61
N THR A 10 -13.49 -11.53 -3.54
CA THR A 10 -12.94 -11.89 -2.23
C THR A 10 -13.91 -12.64 -1.32
N GLU A 11 -15.22 -12.47 -1.49
CA GLU A 11 -16.25 -12.99 -0.56
C GLU A 11 -17.24 -14.00 -1.18
N GLY A 12 -17.31 -14.14 -2.52
CA GLY A 12 -18.33 -14.96 -3.20
C GLY A 12 -17.89 -16.35 -3.72
N ASP A 13 -18.85 -17.07 -4.34
CA ASP A 13 -18.74 -18.45 -4.88
C ASP A 13 -17.71 -18.64 -6.01
N LEU A 14 -17.07 -17.57 -6.48
CA LEU A 14 -15.97 -17.59 -7.46
C LEU A 14 -14.62 -17.88 -6.79
N VAL A 15 -14.63 -18.77 -5.79
CA VAL A 15 -13.43 -19.26 -5.12
C VAL A 15 -12.69 -20.19 -6.08
N GLN A 16 -11.86 -19.62 -6.94
CA GLN A 16 -10.73 -20.35 -7.51
C GLN A 16 -9.83 -20.79 -6.34
N GLU A 17 -9.16 -21.94 -6.46
CA GLU A 17 -8.23 -22.50 -5.46
C GLU A 17 -7.11 -21.53 -5.04
N GLU A 18 -6.85 -20.50 -5.86
CA GLU A 18 -5.85 -19.48 -5.60
C GLU A 18 -6.30 -18.51 -4.48
N ASP A 19 -5.52 -18.45 -3.39
CA ASP A 19 -5.72 -17.56 -2.23
C ASP A 19 -5.44 -16.06 -2.54
N GLN A 20 -4.99 -15.76 -3.75
CA GLN A 20 -4.66 -14.40 -4.18
C GLN A 20 -4.96 -14.18 -5.66
N PHE A 21 -5.24 -12.93 -6.04
CA PHE A 21 -5.37 -12.52 -7.43
C PHE A 21 -4.86 -11.09 -7.64
N THR A 22 -4.57 -10.73 -8.89
CA THR A 22 -4.22 -9.36 -9.27
C THR A 22 -5.43 -8.60 -9.79
N ALA A 23 -5.50 -7.30 -9.52
CA ALA A 23 -6.54 -6.42 -10.04
C ALA A 23 -5.95 -5.08 -10.49
N LEU A 24 -6.47 -4.53 -11.59
CA LEU A 24 -6.31 -3.13 -11.97
C LEU A 24 -7.63 -2.41 -11.70
N CYS A 25 -7.57 -1.39 -10.85
CA CYS A 25 -8.71 -0.57 -10.45
C CYS A 25 -8.43 0.89 -10.83
N TYR A 26 -9.38 1.53 -11.53
CA TYR A 26 -9.33 2.95 -11.79
C TYR A 26 -10.17 3.65 -10.73
N ALA A 27 -9.51 4.15 -9.70
CA ALA A 27 -10.15 4.65 -8.49
C ALA A 27 -9.47 5.94 -8.02
N VAL A 28 -10.21 6.73 -7.26
CA VAL A 28 -9.70 7.93 -6.61
C VAL A 28 -9.05 7.54 -5.29
N ILE A 29 -7.86 8.07 -5.01
CA ILE A 29 -7.25 7.91 -3.69
C ILE A 29 -7.96 8.86 -2.72
N THR A 30 -8.69 8.33 -1.75
CA THR A 30 -9.52 9.11 -0.81
C THR A 30 -8.89 9.25 0.57
N ARG A 31 -7.95 8.37 0.93
CA ARG A 31 -7.11 8.52 2.11
C ARG A 31 -5.64 8.33 1.73
N PHE A 32 -4.85 9.38 1.95
CA PHE A 32 -3.41 9.37 1.73
C PHE A 32 -2.75 10.39 2.68
N ASP A 33 -2.35 9.91 3.85
CA ASP A 33 -1.90 10.79 4.94
C ASP A 33 -0.37 10.86 4.98
N LEU A 34 0.24 11.71 4.13
CA LEU A 34 1.70 11.88 4.11
C LEU A 34 2.20 12.98 5.08
N ASP A 35 1.31 13.87 5.49
CA ASP A 35 1.60 15.09 6.25
C ASP A 35 0.97 15.10 7.65
N GLY A 36 0.26 14.06 8.03
CA GLY A 36 -0.32 13.89 9.36
C GLY A 36 0.49 13.01 10.31
N CYS A 37 -0.16 12.59 11.40
CA CYS A 37 0.46 11.79 12.47
C CYS A 37 0.46 10.28 12.19
N SER A 38 0.04 9.85 11.00
CA SER A 38 0.04 8.43 10.65
C SER A 38 1.45 7.87 10.59
N ARG A 39 1.63 6.62 11.03
CA ARG A 39 2.91 5.91 10.86
C ARG A 39 3.09 5.54 9.39
N LEU A 40 4.00 6.22 8.70
CA LEU A 40 4.31 6.00 7.28
C LEU A 40 5.57 5.21 7.04
N VAL A 41 6.45 5.19 8.04
CA VAL A 41 7.74 4.50 7.98
C VAL A 41 7.78 3.47 9.10
N SER A 42 8.17 2.26 8.71
CA SER A 42 8.38 1.12 9.58
C SER A 42 9.83 0.67 9.47
N GLU A 43 10.33 -0.01 10.50
CA GLU A 43 11.69 -0.56 10.50
C GLU A 43 11.62 -2.09 10.37
N ARG A 44 12.55 -2.66 9.62
CA ARG A 44 12.74 -4.11 9.54
C ARG A 44 14.20 -4.47 9.69
N CYS A 45 14.47 -5.71 10.05
CA CYS A 45 15.84 -6.22 10.09
C CYS A 45 16.41 -6.33 8.67
N ALA A 46 17.61 -5.80 8.43
CA ALA A 46 18.31 -5.87 7.16
C ALA A 46 18.64 -7.31 6.72
N HIS A 47 18.80 -8.24 7.67
CA HIS A 47 19.14 -9.64 7.37
C HIS A 47 17.92 -10.51 7.07
N CYS A 48 16.93 -10.54 7.97
CA CYS A 48 15.79 -11.44 7.87
C CYS A 48 14.49 -10.76 7.43
N ARG A 49 14.49 -9.43 7.24
CA ARG A 49 13.34 -8.59 6.85
C ARG A 49 12.15 -8.65 7.80
N SER A 50 12.32 -9.23 9.00
CA SER A 50 11.29 -9.25 10.03
C SER A 50 11.07 -7.85 10.58
N LEU A 51 9.81 -7.48 10.81
CA LEU A 51 9.41 -6.18 11.34
C LEU A 51 10.01 -5.97 12.73
N VAL A 52 10.66 -4.82 12.93
CA VAL A 52 11.15 -4.36 14.23
C VAL A 52 10.15 -3.33 14.75
N ARG A 53 9.46 -3.65 15.84
CA ARG A 53 8.37 -2.81 16.37
C ARG A 53 8.85 -1.79 17.39
N GLU A 54 9.87 -2.16 18.15
CA GLU A 54 10.39 -1.33 19.24
C GLU A 54 11.34 -0.27 18.68
N PRO A 55 11.19 0.99 19.10
CA PRO A 55 12.14 2.03 18.74
C PRO A 55 13.52 1.68 19.31
N ASN A 56 14.54 1.63 18.45
CA ASN A 56 15.89 1.19 18.78
C ASN A 56 16.00 -0.28 19.25
N GLY A 57 14.97 -1.10 18.99
CA GLY A 57 15.01 -2.54 19.26
C GLY A 57 15.89 -3.30 18.26
N THR A 58 16.33 -4.49 18.66
CA THR A 58 17.05 -5.43 17.78
C THR A 58 16.07 -6.41 17.12
N CYS A 59 16.57 -7.26 16.23
CA CYS A 59 15.71 -8.25 15.58
C CYS A 59 15.15 -9.28 16.58
N GLY A 60 13.83 -9.39 16.73
CA GLY A 60 13.22 -10.37 17.65
C GLY A 60 13.36 -11.85 17.25
N LYS A 61 13.94 -12.16 16.08
CA LYS A 61 14.04 -13.55 15.58
C LYS A 61 15.29 -14.24 16.14
N PHE A 62 15.08 -15.30 16.90
CA PHE A 62 16.14 -16.18 17.41
C PHE A 62 17.01 -16.67 16.24
N ASP A 63 18.34 -16.62 16.39
CA ASP A 63 19.36 -16.90 15.37
C ASP A 63 19.49 -15.88 14.20
N CYS A 64 18.88 -14.71 14.30
CA CYS A 64 19.15 -13.65 13.32
C CYS A 64 20.43 -12.86 13.70
N PRO A 65 21.39 -12.64 12.78
CA PRO A 65 22.54 -11.77 13.04
C PRO A 65 22.17 -10.35 13.47
N GLY A 66 20.98 -9.89 13.11
CA GLY A 66 20.44 -8.59 13.53
C GLY A 66 20.02 -8.51 15.00
N GLN A 67 20.18 -9.58 15.79
CA GLN A 67 20.05 -9.50 17.26
C GLN A 67 21.24 -8.83 17.92
N THR A 68 22.44 -9.09 17.40
CA THR A 68 23.71 -8.62 17.97
C THR A 68 24.25 -7.39 17.26
N ALA A 69 23.81 -7.14 16.02
CA ALA A 69 24.19 -5.96 15.24
C ALA A 69 23.21 -4.79 15.45
N PRO A 70 23.62 -3.68 16.10
CA PRO A 70 22.75 -2.52 16.35
C PRO A 70 22.34 -1.76 15.07
N ASP A 71 23.13 -1.87 14.00
CA ASP A 71 22.89 -1.20 12.71
C ASP A 71 22.19 -2.08 11.66
N ALA A 72 21.69 -3.26 12.06
CA ALA A 72 21.00 -4.18 11.15
C ALA A 72 19.54 -3.78 10.88
N ARG A 73 19.24 -2.48 10.80
CA ARG A 73 17.88 -1.94 10.60
C ARG A 73 17.79 -1.22 9.28
N GLU A 74 16.65 -1.40 8.63
CA GLU A 74 16.29 -0.74 7.39
C GLU A 74 14.90 -0.12 7.54
N SER A 75 14.82 1.18 7.31
CA SER A 75 13.54 1.89 7.25
C SER A 75 12.89 1.69 5.89
N PHE A 76 11.59 1.44 5.88
CA PHE A 76 10.81 1.26 4.67
C PHE A 76 9.46 1.94 4.80
N PHE A 77 8.89 2.40 3.67
CA PHE A 77 7.54 2.91 3.64
C PHE A 77 6.51 1.83 3.90
N ASP A 78 5.48 2.16 4.66
CA ASP A 78 4.37 1.29 4.99
C ASP A 78 3.09 2.13 5.12
N ILE A 79 2.63 2.62 3.96
CA ILE A 79 1.61 3.68 3.89
C ILE A 79 0.22 3.04 3.74
N ALA A 80 -0.74 3.53 4.55
CA ALA A 80 -2.15 3.18 4.43
C ALA A 80 -2.82 4.07 3.38
N VAL A 81 -3.55 3.45 2.47
CA VAL A 81 -4.25 4.14 1.39
C VAL A 81 -5.67 3.60 1.31
N ASP A 82 -6.66 4.48 1.18
CA ASP A 82 -8.02 4.08 0.81
C ASP A 82 -8.27 4.52 -0.64
N VAL A 83 -8.86 3.62 -1.43
CA VAL A 83 -9.20 3.88 -2.83
C VAL A 83 -10.69 3.69 -3.04
N THR A 84 -11.31 4.65 -3.73
CA THR A 84 -12.76 4.71 -3.92
C THR A 84 -13.08 4.85 -5.40
N ASP A 85 -14.03 4.07 -5.88
CA ASP A 85 -14.69 4.32 -7.16
C ASP A 85 -16.21 4.47 -6.96
N HIS A 86 -16.96 4.57 -8.05
CA HIS A 86 -18.42 4.71 -8.01
C HIS A 86 -19.16 3.49 -7.45
N THR A 87 -18.47 2.36 -7.25
CA THR A 87 -19.05 1.10 -6.76
C THR A 87 -18.71 0.81 -5.29
N GLY A 88 -17.75 1.53 -4.70
CA GLY A 88 -17.40 1.34 -3.30
C GLY A 88 -16.01 1.85 -2.93
N THR A 89 -15.55 1.50 -1.73
CA THR A 89 -14.22 1.86 -1.22
C THR A 89 -13.47 0.62 -0.74
N LEU A 90 -12.23 0.44 -1.21
CA LEU A 90 -11.28 -0.48 -0.60
C LEU A 90 -10.48 0.26 0.47
N THR A 91 -10.70 -0.11 1.72
CA THR A 91 -10.04 0.48 2.87
C THR A 91 -8.78 -0.30 3.26
N GLY A 92 -7.79 0.41 3.80
CA GLY A 92 -6.58 -0.21 4.34
C GLY A 92 -5.66 -0.82 3.30
N CYS A 93 -5.69 -0.35 2.06
CA CYS A 93 -4.70 -0.74 1.06
C CYS A 93 -3.29 -0.35 1.52
N ARG A 94 -2.31 -1.22 1.29
CA ARG A 94 -0.93 -1.02 1.73
C ARG A 94 -0.03 -0.72 0.55
N MET A 95 0.65 0.41 0.59
CA MET A 95 1.71 0.78 -0.34
C MET A 95 3.04 0.69 0.40
N VAL A 96 3.86 -0.31 0.05
CA VAL A 96 4.99 -0.74 0.90
C VAL A 96 6.31 -0.69 0.15
N SER A 97 7.37 -0.26 0.85
CA SER A 97 8.76 -0.25 0.38
C SER A 97 8.89 0.43 -1.00
N ARG A 98 9.53 -0.26 -1.96
CA ARG A 98 9.86 0.25 -3.29
C ARG A 98 8.66 0.77 -4.08
N VAL A 99 7.46 0.22 -3.87
CA VAL A 99 6.25 0.70 -4.56
C VAL A 99 5.97 2.14 -4.13
N ALA A 100 5.98 2.42 -2.83
CA ALA A 100 5.80 3.76 -2.32
C ALA A 100 6.91 4.70 -2.80
N GLU A 101 8.17 4.25 -2.80
CA GLU A 101 9.29 5.08 -3.30
C GLU A 101 9.13 5.46 -4.77
N THR A 102 8.62 4.53 -5.58
CA THR A 102 8.38 4.74 -7.00
C THR A 102 7.23 5.72 -7.22
N VAL A 103 6.12 5.55 -6.51
CA VAL A 103 4.95 6.43 -6.61
C VAL A 103 5.28 7.84 -6.09
N LEU A 104 6.00 7.95 -4.99
CA LEU A 104 6.40 9.24 -4.42
C LEU A 104 7.59 9.88 -5.16
N CYS A 105 8.27 9.15 -6.03
CA CYS A 105 9.57 9.51 -6.61
C CYS A 105 10.58 9.97 -5.55
N CYS A 106 10.57 9.30 -4.39
CA CYS A 106 11.29 9.73 -3.19
C CYS A 106 11.62 8.51 -2.32
N ASP A 107 12.87 8.36 -1.90
CA ASP A 107 13.26 7.31 -0.94
C ASP A 107 12.88 7.71 0.51
N VAL A 108 12.93 6.73 1.42
CA VAL A 108 12.56 6.96 2.83
C VAL A 108 13.43 8.02 3.48
N ALA A 109 14.74 8.01 3.23
CA ALA A 109 15.68 8.96 3.84
C ALA A 109 15.38 10.40 3.41
N THR A 110 15.06 10.60 2.13
CA THR A 110 14.71 11.89 1.55
C THR A 110 13.37 12.37 2.07
N PHE A 111 12.37 11.48 2.15
CA PHE A 111 11.05 11.81 2.71
C PHE A 111 11.12 12.24 4.18
N LEU A 112 11.94 11.58 4.98
CA LEU A 112 12.13 11.96 6.39
C LEU A 112 12.76 13.35 6.55
N ARG A 113 13.53 13.83 5.57
CA ARG A 113 14.10 15.19 5.54
C ARG A 113 13.15 16.25 4.97
N GLN A 114 12.00 15.86 4.42
CA GLN A 114 11.03 16.81 3.88
C GLN A 114 10.28 17.56 4.99
N THR A 115 9.98 18.82 4.73
CA THR A 115 9.08 19.62 5.57
C THR A 115 7.63 19.17 5.41
N ASP A 116 6.77 19.51 6.36
CA ASP A 116 5.34 19.20 6.28
C ASP A 116 4.71 19.76 5.00
N THR A 117 5.08 20.99 4.59
CA THR A 117 4.62 21.58 3.32
C THR A 117 5.02 20.74 2.11
N GLN A 118 6.25 20.22 2.07
CA GLN A 118 6.70 19.37 0.97
C GLN A 118 5.94 18.03 0.93
N ARG A 119 5.65 17.45 2.10
CA ARG A 119 4.82 16.25 2.23
C ARG A 119 3.37 16.49 1.81
N THR A 120 2.81 17.64 2.18
CA THR A 120 1.49 18.08 1.74
C THR A 120 1.43 18.20 0.22
N VAL A 121 2.45 18.74 -0.43
CA VAL A 121 2.53 18.79 -1.91
C VAL A 121 2.53 17.38 -2.51
N LEU A 122 3.31 16.45 -1.96
CA LEU A 122 3.32 15.05 -2.42
C LEU A 122 1.96 14.36 -2.25
N LYS A 123 1.27 14.64 -1.13
CA LYS A 123 -0.06 14.11 -0.86
C LYS A 123 -1.06 14.56 -1.91
N TRP A 124 -1.14 15.87 -2.16
CA TRP A 124 -2.10 16.45 -3.11
C TRP A 124 -1.81 16.14 -4.57
N LYS A 125 -0.62 15.60 -4.90
CA LYS A 125 -0.35 15.07 -6.24
C LYS A 125 -1.21 13.86 -6.61
N TYR A 126 -1.69 13.10 -5.62
CA TYR A 126 -2.43 11.86 -5.83
C TYR A 126 -3.79 11.82 -5.11
N LEU A 127 -3.89 12.51 -3.97
CA LEU A 127 -5.12 12.55 -3.19
C LEU A 127 -6.23 13.26 -3.97
N LEU A 128 -7.41 12.64 -4.02
CA LEU A 128 -8.58 13.05 -4.79
C LEU A 128 -8.43 13.02 -6.32
N ASP A 129 -7.28 12.56 -6.82
CA ASP A 129 -7.11 12.29 -8.25
C ASP A 129 -7.39 10.83 -8.58
N ARG A 130 -7.83 10.62 -9.82
CA ARG A 130 -8.15 9.28 -10.33
C ARG A 130 -6.88 8.60 -10.81
N CYS A 131 -6.60 7.46 -10.18
CA CYS A 131 -5.38 6.69 -10.37
C CYS A 131 -5.66 5.32 -10.97
N ALA A 132 -4.72 4.84 -11.79
CA ALA A 132 -4.63 3.45 -12.20
C ALA A 132 -3.90 2.68 -11.09
N VAL A 133 -4.66 2.04 -10.21
CA VAL A 133 -4.15 1.32 -9.03
C VAL A 133 -4.04 -0.17 -9.35
N ARG A 134 -2.82 -0.70 -9.36
CA ARG A 134 -2.55 -2.13 -9.54
C ARG A 134 -2.38 -2.76 -8.17
N LEU A 135 -3.17 -3.80 -7.91
CA LEU A 135 -3.32 -4.44 -6.61
C LEU A 135 -3.03 -5.93 -6.71
N ILE A 136 -2.37 -6.48 -5.69
CA ILE A 136 -2.47 -7.90 -5.32
C ILE A 136 -3.45 -7.98 -4.17
N VAL A 137 -4.49 -8.79 -4.34
CA VAL A 137 -5.54 -9.02 -3.37
C VAL A 137 -5.36 -10.41 -2.79
N LYS A 138 -5.19 -10.51 -1.47
CA LYS A 138 -5.16 -11.78 -0.75
C LYS A 138 -6.43 -11.94 0.05
N ARG A 139 -7.04 -13.12 -0.05
CA ARG A 139 -8.30 -13.41 0.63
C ARG A 139 -8.08 -13.59 2.13
N ARG A 140 -9.17 -13.48 2.88
CA ARG A 140 -9.18 -13.92 4.26
C ARG A 140 -9.03 -15.44 4.27
N SER A 141 -8.30 -15.97 5.24
CA SER A 141 -8.11 -17.40 5.44
C SER A 141 -8.20 -17.73 6.93
N ALA A 142 -8.17 -19.00 7.30
CA ALA A 142 -8.23 -19.42 8.70
C ALA A 142 -7.12 -18.78 9.58
N VAL A 143 -6.01 -18.37 8.97
CA VAL A 143 -4.89 -17.68 9.64
C VAL A 143 -4.83 -16.18 9.37
N ARG A 144 -5.71 -15.65 8.50
CA ARG A 144 -5.78 -14.25 8.09
C ARG A 144 -7.23 -13.77 8.15
N PHE A 145 -7.57 -13.05 9.22
CA PHE A 145 -8.96 -12.63 9.49
C PHE A 145 -9.47 -11.46 8.64
N GLN A 146 -8.60 -10.81 7.85
CA GLN A 146 -8.94 -9.68 6.99
C GLN A 146 -8.37 -9.85 5.59
N HIS A 147 -9.09 -9.35 4.58
CA HIS A 147 -8.56 -9.23 3.22
C HIS A 147 -7.34 -8.31 3.22
N LEU A 148 -6.33 -8.63 2.41
CA LEU A 148 -5.19 -7.74 2.22
C LEU A 148 -5.16 -7.21 0.79
N TYR A 149 -5.13 -5.89 0.69
CA TYR A 149 -4.96 -5.17 -0.56
C TYR A 149 -3.55 -4.58 -0.59
N SER A 150 -2.66 -5.16 -1.40
CA SER A 150 -1.29 -4.67 -1.56
C SER A 150 -1.18 -3.92 -2.88
N ILE A 151 -0.90 -2.62 -2.83
CA ILE A 151 -0.62 -1.82 -4.03
C ILE A 151 0.77 -2.23 -4.52
N VAL A 152 0.85 -2.64 -5.79
CA VAL A 152 2.10 -2.97 -6.45
C VAL A 152 2.57 -1.88 -7.41
N ASP A 153 1.64 -1.03 -7.87
CA ASP A 153 1.92 0.13 -8.70
C ASP A 153 0.74 1.09 -8.70
N CYS A 154 1.00 2.39 -8.85
CA CYS A 154 -0.01 3.44 -8.85
C CYS A 154 0.47 4.64 -9.67
N ALA A 155 -0.36 5.09 -10.60
CA ALA A 155 -0.10 6.28 -11.39
C ALA A 155 -1.40 7.06 -11.63
N ILE A 156 -1.29 8.36 -11.89
CA ILE A 156 -2.44 9.14 -12.38
C ILE A 156 -2.94 8.49 -13.67
N ALA A 157 -4.25 8.24 -13.71
CA ALA A 157 -4.86 7.55 -14.83
C ALA A 157 -5.01 8.49 -16.02
N ASP A 158 -4.73 7.97 -17.22
CA ASP A 158 -5.07 8.65 -18.46
C ASP A 158 -6.61 8.70 -18.61
N PRO A 159 -7.23 9.88 -18.79
CA PRO A 159 -8.66 10.01 -19.01
C PRO A 159 -9.20 9.09 -20.11
N ALA A 160 -8.45 8.88 -21.20
CA ALA A 160 -8.89 8.03 -22.32
C ALA A 160 -8.94 6.54 -21.93
N GLU A 161 -7.97 6.06 -21.15
CA GLU A 161 -8.01 4.68 -20.62
C GLU A 161 -9.19 4.48 -19.68
N VAL A 162 -9.45 5.50 -18.87
CA VAL A 162 -10.51 5.49 -17.88
C VAL A 162 -11.87 5.45 -18.57
N GLU A 163 -12.09 6.29 -19.59
CA GLU A 163 -13.31 6.29 -20.39
C GLU A 163 -13.55 4.92 -21.07
N ALA A 164 -12.51 4.34 -21.68
CA ALA A 164 -12.63 3.05 -22.35
C ALA A 164 -12.98 1.88 -21.40
N LYS A 165 -12.72 2.04 -20.09
CA LYS A 165 -12.89 0.98 -19.08
C LYS A 165 -13.97 1.26 -18.05
N LEU A 166 -14.42 2.50 -17.90
CA LEU A 166 -15.60 2.83 -17.11
C LEU A 166 -16.83 2.41 -17.90
N LYS A 167 -17.50 1.36 -17.42
CA LYS A 167 -18.86 1.07 -17.86
C LYS A 167 -19.79 2.08 -17.20
N VAL A 168 -20.15 3.13 -17.93
CA VAL A 168 -21.24 4.03 -17.54
C VAL A 168 -22.53 3.25 -17.78
N TYR A 169 -23.29 2.98 -16.73
CA TYR A 169 -24.61 2.36 -16.80
C TYR A 169 -25.68 3.44 -16.96
#